data_AF-A0A6J3F0U7-F1
#
_entry.id   AF-A0A6J3F0U7-F1
#
_cell.length_a   1.000
_cell.length_b   1.000
_cell.length_c   1.000
_cell.angle_alpha   90.00
_cell.angle_beta   90.00
_cell.angle_gamma   90.00
#
_symmetry.space_group_name_H-M   'P 1'
#
loop_
_entity.id
_entity.type
_entity.pdbx_description
1 polymer ?
#
loop_
_entity_poly.entity_id
_entity_poly.type
_entity_poly.pdbx_seq_one_letter_code
_entity_poly.pdbx_strand_id
1 'polypeptide(L)'
;MGRKRDAILEVLENLTPEELKKFKMKLGTVPLREGFHRIPRGALGQLDIVDLTDKLVAFYREDYATEFVVTVLLDMGMQEEEERLRAAWGPLRADKDGRVWELQGISTGYGPREGAVQRW
;
A
#
# COMPACT_ATOMS: atom_id res chain seq x y z
N MET A 1 -8.89 -9.94 -16.27
CA MET A 1 -8.88 -10.08 -14.80
C MET A 1 -7.60 -9.44 -14.31
N GLY A 2 -7.68 -8.27 -13.70
CA GLY A 2 -6.51 -7.46 -13.35
C GLY A 2 -5.80 -8.07 -12.15
N ARG A 3 -4.61 -8.67 -12.37
CA ARG A 3 -3.81 -9.30 -11.30
C ARG A 3 -3.58 -8.36 -10.10
N LYS A 4 -3.52 -7.05 -10.33
CA LYS A 4 -3.33 -6.04 -9.29
C LYS A 4 -4.58 -5.86 -8.42
N ARG A 5 -5.77 -5.87 -9.02
CA ARG A 5 -7.04 -5.83 -8.30
C ARG A 5 -7.16 -7.03 -7.37
N ASP A 6 -6.93 -8.23 -7.89
CA ASP A 6 -7.01 -9.47 -7.10
C ASP A 6 -6.01 -9.47 -5.94
N ALA A 7 -4.78 -8.99 -6.16
CA ALA A 7 -3.78 -8.88 -5.09
C ALA A 7 -4.20 -7.89 -3.98
N ILE A 8 -4.74 -6.72 -4.36
CA ILE A 8 -5.28 -5.76 -3.38
C ILE A 8 -6.42 -6.39 -2.60
N LEU A 9 -7.33 -7.09 -3.29
CA LEU A 9 -8.47 -7.74 -2.67
C LEU A 9 -8.02 -8.77 -1.62
N GLU A 10 -7.12 -9.69 -1.99
CA GLU A 10 -6.61 -10.72 -1.09
C GLU A 10 -5.97 -10.11 0.16
N VAL A 11 -5.20 -9.03 -0.01
CA VAL A 11 -4.56 -8.35 1.12
C VAL A 11 -5.60 -7.70 2.04
N LEU A 12 -6.60 -7.03 1.47
CA LEU A 12 -7.66 -6.42 2.26
C LEU A 12 -8.59 -7.46 2.93
N GLU A 13 -8.74 -8.65 2.36
CA GLU A 13 -9.48 -9.77 2.97
C GLU A 13 -8.74 -10.42 4.14
N ASN A 14 -7.40 -10.34 4.16
CA ASN A 14 -6.61 -10.80 5.31
C ASN A 14 -6.69 -9.83 6.50
N LEU A 15 -7.13 -8.58 6.29
CA LEU A 15 -7.30 -7.61 7.36
C LEU A 15 -8.50 -7.97 8.23
N THR A 16 -8.32 -7.87 9.55
CA THR A 16 -9.44 -7.98 10.49
C THR A 16 -10.41 -6.80 10.30
N PRO A 17 -11.70 -6.93 10.70
CA PRO A 17 -12.66 -5.84 10.60
C PRO A 17 -12.24 -4.56 11.35
N GLU A 18 -11.45 -4.69 12.42
CA GLU A 18 -10.88 -3.55 13.15
C GLU A 18 -9.79 -2.83 12.34
N GLU A 19 -8.92 -3.60 11.68
CA GLU A 19 -7.88 -3.08 10.80
C GLU A 19 -8.48 -2.46 9.55
N LEU A 20 -9.48 -3.08 8.94
CA LEU A 20 -10.19 -2.51 7.79
C LEU A 20 -10.85 -1.16 8.15
N LYS A 21 -11.37 -1.02 9.37
CA LYS A 21 -11.90 0.26 9.87
C LYS A 21 -10.80 1.33 9.99
N LYS A 22 -9.63 0.97 10.52
CA LYS A 22 -8.45 1.85 10.56
C LYS A 22 -7.97 2.20 9.16
N PHE A 23 -7.92 1.23 8.26
CA PHE A 23 -7.55 1.39 6.86
C PHE A 23 -8.43 2.43 6.17
N LYS A 24 -9.75 2.32 6.29
CA LYS A 24 -10.70 3.32 5.75
C LYS A 24 -10.48 4.73 6.34
N MET A 25 -10.14 4.83 7.62
CA MET A 25 -9.83 6.13 8.24
C MET A 25 -8.51 6.72 7.72
N LYS A 26 -7.47 5.90 7.60
CA LYS A 26 -6.16 6.31 7.07
C LYS A 26 -6.25 6.65 5.58
N LEU A 27 -7.03 5.91 4.80
CA LEU A 27 -7.31 6.19 3.39
C LEU A 27 -7.82 7.63 3.16
N GLY A 28 -8.66 8.13 4.07
CA GLY A 28 -9.15 9.51 4.04
C GLY A 28 -8.21 10.55 4.67
N THR A 29 -7.08 10.14 5.22
CA THR A 29 -6.14 10.99 5.99
C THR A 29 -4.78 11.10 5.30
N VAL A 30 -4.30 10.03 4.66
CA VAL A 30 -3.06 9.98 3.90
C VAL A 30 -3.10 11.06 2.79
N PRO A 31 -2.00 11.81 2.60
CA PRO A 31 -1.90 12.77 1.50
C PRO A 31 -1.99 12.06 0.16
N LEU A 32 -2.88 12.55 -0.70
CA LEU A 32 -2.95 12.09 -2.09
C LEU A 32 -1.93 12.85 -2.94
N ARG A 33 -1.54 12.24 -4.06
CA ARG A 33 -0.73 12.91 -5.08
C ARG A 33 -1.53 14.07 -5.67
N GLU A 34 -0.83 15.15 -6.04
CA GLU A 34 -1.44 16.33 -6.63
C GLU A 34 -2.28 15.97 -7.86
N GLY A 35 -3.51 16.49 -7.94
CA GLY A 35 -4.48 16.17 -8.99
C GLY A 35 -5.44 15.01 -8.69
N PHE A 36 -5.24 14.26 -7.60
CA PHE A 36 -6.17 13.20 -7.18
C PHE A 36 -7.13 13.67 -6.10
N HIS A 37 -8.40 13.26 -6.23
CA HIS A 37 -9.46 13.62 -5.30
C HIS A 37 -9.60 12.57 -4.20
N ARG A 38 -9.96 13.03 -3.00
CA ARG A 38 -10.24 12.13 -1.87
C ARG A 38 -11.61 11.47 -2.05
N ILE A 39 -11.67 10.17 -1.81
CA ILE A 39 -12.93 9.46 -1.69
C ILE A 39 -13.60 9.94 -0.39
N PRO A 40 -14.88 10.37 -0.44
CA PRO A 40 -15.58 10.84 0.74
C PRO A 40 -15.70 9.73 1.79
N ARG A 41 -15.40 10.07 3.05
CA ARG A 41 -15.41 9.12 4.19
C ARG A 41 -16.75 8.38 4.34
N GLY A 42 -17.87 9.06 4.06
CA GLY A 42 -19.19 8.44 4.11
C GLY A 42 -19.35 7.28 3.12
N ALA A 43 -18.76 7.40 1.92
CA ALA A 43 -18.74 6.32 0.96
C ALA A 43 -17.80 5.19 1.40
N LEU A 44 -16.61 5.50 1.90
CA LEU A 44 -15.65 4.48 2.38
C LEU A 44 -16.21 3.62 3.50
N GLY A 45 -16.98 4.21 4.42
CA GLY A 45 -17.58 3.50 5.55
C GLY A 45 -18.53 2.38 5.13
N GLN A 46 -19.30 2.60 4.06
CA GLN A 46 -20.35 1.68 3.60
C GLN A 46 -19.89 0.63 2.59
N LEU A 47 -18.69 0.76 2.02
CA LEU A 47 -18.20 -0.17 1.00
C LEU A 47 -17.66 -1.45 1.64
N ASP A 48 -18.05 -2.60 1.11
CA ASP A 48 -17.43 -3.89 1.39
C ASP A 48 -16.02 -3.97 0.80
N ILE A 49 -15.27 -5.01 1.16
CA ILE A 49 -13.87 -5.18 0.73
C ILE A 49 -13.75 -5.23 -0.80
N VAL A 50 -14.67 -5.94 -1.45
CA VAL A 50 -14.75 -6.06 -2.91
C VAL A 50 -15.04 -4.70 -3.55
N ASP A 51 -16.06 -3.98 -3.05
CA ASP A 51 -16.44 -2.66 -3.55
C ASP A 51 -15.38 -1.60 -3.30
N LEU A 52 -14.69 -1.68 -2.16
CA LEU A 52 -13.57 -0.80 -1.82
C LEU A 52 -12.42 -0.99 -2.82
N THR A 53 -12.07 -2.24 -3.12
CA THR A 53 -11.02 -2.58 -4.08
C THR A 53 -11.39 -2.11 -5.49
N ASP A 54 -12.61 -2.41 -5.93
CA ASP A 54 -13.10 -1.98 -7.25
C ASP A 54 -13.09 -0.46 -7.37
N LYS A 55 -13.54 0.24 -6.31
CA LYS A 55 -13.53 1.71 -6.27
C LYS A 55 -12.13 2.29 -6.26
N LEU A 56 -11.18 1.69 -5.53
CA LEU A 56 -9.78 2.13 -5.55
C LEU A 56 -9.21 2.01 -6.97
N VAL A 57 -9.40 0.87 -7.62
CA VAL A 57 -8.91 0.62 -8.98
C VAL A 57 -9.60 1.53 -10.00
N ALA A 58 -10.91 1.74 -9.88
CA ALA A 58 -11.67 2.60 -10.79
C ALA A 58 -11.34 4.08 -10.62
N PHE A 59 -11.13 4.55 -9.38
CA PHE A 59 -10.93 5.95 -9.06
C PHE A 59 -9.47 6.39 -9.22
N TYR A 60 -8.53 5.53 -8.82
CA TYR A 60 -7.10 5.84 -8.82
C TYR A 60 -6.33 5.21 -9.98
N ARG A 61 -6.92 4.28 -10.75
CA ARG A 61 -6.24 3.36 -11.69
C ARG A 61 -5.46 2.27 -10.97
N GLU A 62 -5.34 1.09 -11.61
CA GLU A 62 -4.67 -0.09 -11.05
C GLU A 62 -3.27 0.22 -10.49
N ASP A 63 -2.44 0.97 -11.22
CA ASP A 63 -1.08 1.30 -10.78
C ASP A 63 -1.06 2.13 -9.49
N TYR A 64 -1.72 3.29 -9.48
CA TYR A 64 -1.69 4.20 -8.33
C TYR A 64 -2.52 3.69 -7.15
N ALA A 65 -3.63 2.96 -7.39
CA ALA A 65 -4.38 2.28 -6.34
C ALA A 65 -3.49 1.33 -5.54
N THR A 66 -2.62 0.58 -6.22
CA THR A 66 -1.73 -0.39 -5.57
C THR A 66 -0.68 0.32 -4.71
N GLU A 67 -0.02 1.35 -5.25
CA GLU A 67 0.95 2.17 -4.49
C GLU A 67 0.30 2.83 -3.27
N PHE A 68 -0.94 3.30 -3.43
CA PHE A 68 -1.68 3.95 -2.37
C PHE A 68 -2.05 2.98 -1.25
N VAL A 69 -2.50 1.76 -1.59
CA VAL A 69 -2.79 0.71 -0.61
C VAL A 69 -1.53 0.36 0.19
N VAL A 70 -0.39 0.17 -0.48
CA VAL A 70 0.91 -0.08 0.16
C VAL A 70 1.27 1.03 1.15
N THR A 71 1.10 2.29 0.75
CA THR A 71 1.40 3.44 1.62
C THR A 71 0.53 3.44 2.88
N VAL A 72 -0.76 3.09 2.74
CA VAL A 72 -1.70 3.03 3.86
C VAL A 72 -1.39 1.85 4.79
N LEU A 73 -1.03 0.69 4.23
CA LEU A 73 -0.60 -0.47 5.01
C LEU A 73 0.67 -0.19 5.82
N LEU A 74 1.66 0.48 5.22
CA LEU A 74 2.88 0.93 5.91
C LEU A 74 2.56 1.88 7.06
N ASP A 75 1.67 2.85 6.83
CA ASP A 75 1.24 3.81 7.87
C ASP A 75 0.43 3.16 9.00
N MET A 76 -0.19 2.01 8.74
CA MET A 76 -0.82 1.16 9.76
C MET A 76 0.16 0.22 10.47
N GLY A 77 1.38 0.04 9.95
CA GLY A 77 2.37 -0.92 10.46
C GLY A 77 2.20 -2.35 9.95
N MET A 78 1.44 -2.55 8.87
CA MET A 78 1.11 -3.87 8.31
C MET A 78 2.13 -4.29 7.25
N GLN A 79 3.36 -4.53 7.69
CA GLN A 79 4.49 -4.83 6.81
C GLN A 79 4.32 -6.16 6.08
N GLU A 80 3.68 -7.15 6.69
CA GLU A 80 3.52 -8.49 6.11
C GLU A 80 2.52 -8.46 4.93
N GLU A 81 1.37 -7.81 5.11
CA GLU A 81 0.38 -7.54 4.08
C GLU A 81 0.93 -6.66 2.95
N GLU A 82 1.71 -5.65 3.31
CA GLU A 82 2.40 -4.80 2.35
C GLU A 82 3.38 -5.62 1.50
N GLU A 83 4.25 -6.41 2.13
CA GLU A 83 5.22 -7.26 1.44
C GLU A 83 4.55 -8.32 0.58
N ARG A 84 3.45 -8.92 1.05
CA ARG A 84 2.62 -9.83 0.24
C ARG A 84 2.07 -9.13 -0.99
N LEU A 85 1.53 -7.93 -0.81
CA LEU A 85 1.07 -7.13 -1.93
C LEU A 85 2.25 -6.93 -2.89
N ARG A 86 3.42 -6.49 -2.40
CA ARG A 86 4.67 -6.33 -3.19
C ARG A 86 5.08 -7.56 -3.96
N ALA A 87 5.05 -8.72 -3.32
CA ALA A 87 5.41 -9.99 -3.95
C ALA A 87 4.43 -10.34 -5.08
N ALA A 88 3.14 -10.06 -4.93
CA ALA A 88 2.11 -10.37 -5.92
C ALA A 88 2.22 -9.53 -7.21
N TRP A 89 2.76 -8.29 -7.15
CA TRP A 89 3.06 -7.50 -8.36
C TRP A 89 4.48 -7.69 -8.93
N GLY A 90 5.33 -8.48 -8.25
CA GLY A 90 6.77 -8.53 -8.51
C GLY A 90 7.46 -7.25 -8.04
N PRO A 91 8.80 -7.14 -7.99
CA PRO A 91 9.43 -5.87 -7.67
C PRO A 91 8.94 -4.81 -8.67
N LEU A 92 8.15 -3.82 -8.21
CA LEU A 92 7.95 -2.50 -8.87
C LEU A 92 9.34 -2.18 -9.32
N ARG A 93 9.55 -2.27 -10.64
CA ARG A 93 10.85 -2.24 -11.30
C ARG A 93 11.80 -1.46 -10.41
N ALA A 94 12.73 -2.17 -9.77
CA ALA A 94 13.96 -1.53 -9.38
C ALA A 94 14.46 -0.95 -10.71
N ASP A 95 14.19 0.33 -10.93
CA ASP A 95 14.84 1.06 -12.00
C ASP A 95 16.33 0.80 -11.78
N LYS A 96 17.10 0.63 -12.86
CA LYS A 96 18.47 0.10 -12.81
C LYS A 96 19.43 0.91 -11.90
N ASP A 97 18.95 2.03 -11.38
CA ASP A 97 19.56 2.95 -10.42
C ASP A 97 19.39 2.56 -8.93
N GLY A 98 18.57 1.55 -8.58
CA GLY A 98 18.42 1.15 -7.17
C GLY A 98 17.73 2.20 -6.27
N ARG A 99 17.01 3.17 -6.84
CA ARG A 99 16.20 4.11 -6.05
C ARG A 99 14.97 3.41 -5.49
N VAL A 100 15.08 3.03 -4.23
CA VAL A 100 13.94 2.90 -3.31
C VAL A 100 13.14 4.20 -3.31
N TRP A 101 11.82 4.10 -3.23
CA TRP A 101 10.96 5.25 -3.03
C TRP A 101 11.33 5.91 -1.69
N GLU A 102 12.11 6.98 -1.76
CA GLU A 102 12.25 7.93 -0.66
C GLU A 102 10.92 8.69 -0.56
N LEU A 103 9.91 8.02 0.01
CA LEU A 103 8.70 8.66 0.49
C LEU A 103 9.16 9.64 1.56
N GLN A 104 9.16 10.92 1.20
CA GLN A 104 9.54 12.02 2.09
C GLN A 104 9.00 11.80 3.51
N GLY A 105 9.90 11.60 4.47
CA GLY A 105 9.66 11.91 5.88
C GLY A 105 9.14 10.81 6.79
N ILE A 106 9.18 9.52 6.45
CA ILE A 106 8.95 8.45 7.44
C ILE A 106 10.28 7.73 7.71
N SER A 107 10.99 8.23 8.72
CA SER A 107 12.25 7.68 9.21
C SER A 107 12.01 6.34 9.91
N THR A 108 11.67 5.29 9.15
CA THR A 108 11.75 3.91 9.67
C THR A 108 13.09 3.36 9.27
N GLY A 109 14.01 3.37 10.23
CA GLY A 109 15.34 2.79 10.10
C GLY A 109 15.26 1.31 9.77
N TYR A 110 15.34 0.99 8.48
CA TYR A 110 15.79 -0.31 7.99
C TYR A 110 17.10 -0.07 7.26
N GLY A 111 18.17 0.09 8.04
CA GLY A 111 19.52 -0.05 7.53
C GLY A 111 19.79 -1.53 7.24
N PRO A 112 20.53 -1.86 6.17
CA PRO A 112 20.93 -3.24 5.93
C PRO A 112 21.75 -3.72 7.12
N ARG A 113 21.40 -4.88 7.68
CA ARG A 113 22.31 -5.63 8.55
C ARG A 113 23.44 -6.18 7.67
N GLU A 114 24.37 -5.31 7.30
CA GLU A 114 25.72 -5.65 6.81
C GLU A 114 26.50 -6.25 7.98
N GLY A 115 26.15 -7.47 8.35
CA GLY A 115 26.93 -8.31 9.23
C GLY A 115 27.86 -9.18 8.41
N ALA A 116 29.07 -8.66 8.12
CA ALA A 116 30.35 -9.41 8.16
C ALA A 116 31.47 -8.66 7.41
N VAL A 117 31.93 -7.54 7.97
CA VAL A 117 33.35 -7.20 7.87
C VAL A 117 34.10 -8.05 8.90
N GLN A 118 34.84 -9.05 8.42
CA GLN A 118 36.05 -9.53 9.09
C GLN A 118 37.10 -9.63 7.97
N ARG A 119 37.96 -8.61 7.79
CA ARG A 119 39.26 -8.47 8.48
C ARG A 119 39.95 -9.82 8.59
N TRP A 120 40.87 -10.11 7.67
CA TRP A 120 42.33 -10.22 7.87
C TRP A 120 43.02 -10.15 6.51
#